data_AF-K8EBK5-F1
#
_entry.id   AF-K8EBK5-F1
#
_cell.length_a   1.000
_cell.length_b   1.000
_cell.length_c   1.000
_cell.angle_alpha   90.00
_cell.angle_beta   90.00
_cell.angle_gamma   90.00
#
_symmetry.space_group_name_H-M   'P 1'
#
loop_
_entity.id
_entity.type
_entity.pdbx_description
1 polymer ?
#
loop_
_entity_poly.entity_id
_entity_poly.type
_entity_poly.pdbx_seq_one_letter_code
_entity_poly.pdbx_strand_id
1 'polypeptide(L)'
;MSRAISTTSFASKPTSLRRTMSSSSSSRRAARGKHQIKAGIFEDVLDSLLPKPMSDARKQMEYFDGPGGMLAKINPLAKKPTMKAPEVMSTSSAQVLFDFASMSQQTFESEFGALNDNVMGGRSDATAILENGKFAVLKGMTEDQFGGFASMKSRDFDKAINLKEFDGISVRCKGDGQRYKLILYDTDDSFNVAFHQTFECPKGGGKFEDVKLYFKDFKPVQRGRLVKENESEYRLCDGSKVMAVQLMLSKFSYGMDDKNTNYKPGTFDIEVERMEAFKD
;
A
#
# COMPACT_ATOMS: atom_id res chain seq x y z
N MET A 1 57.22 16.14 -54.60
CA MET A 1 58.39 16.27 -53.70
C MET A 1 58.52 15.00 -52.88
N SER A 2 59.71 14.41 -52.97
CA SER A 2 60.36 13.27 -52.28
C SER A 2 59.62 11.95 -51.98
N ARG A 3 60.09 10.92 -52.70
CA ARG A 3 60.02 9.46 -52.43
C ARG A 3 61.13 9.01 -51.45
N ALA A 4 60.94 7.85 -50.80
CA ALA A 4 61.89 6.73 -50.57
C ALA A 4 61.28 5.80 -49.49
N ILE A 5 60.80 4.57 -49.75
CA ILE A 5 61.45 3.28 -50.02
C ILE A 5 62.72 3.02 -49.16
N SER A 6 62.63 2.05 -48.25
CA SER A 6 63.71 1.09 -48.01
C SER A 6 63.18 -0.21 -47.37
N THR A 7 63.49 -1.31 -48.03
CA THR A 7 63.29 -2.71 -47.66
C THR A 7 64.56 -3.27 -47.04
N THR A 8 64.47 -4.12 -46.01
CA THR A 8 65.45 -5.22 -45.81
C THR A 8 64.92 -6.32 -44.88
N SER A 9 65.16 -7.55 -45.35
CA SER A 9 64.98 -8.85 -44.69
C SER A 9 66.28 -9.26 -43.97
N PHE A 10 66.21 -10.09 -42.91
CA PHE A 10 66.87 -11.42 -42.81
C PHE A 10 66.90 -11.99 -41.37
N ALA A 11 66.59 -13.30 -41.29
CA ALA A 11 67.05 -14.40 -40.42
C ALA A 11 67.73 -14.11 -39.04
N SER A 12 67.54 -14.86 -37.95
CA SER A 12 67.91 -16.29 -37.82
C SER A 12 67.77 -16.80 -36.37
N LYS A 13 67.10 -17.95 -36.20
CA LYS A 13 67.50 -19.18 -35.45
C LYS A 13 67.78 -19.17 -33.90
N PRO A 14 67.76 -20.38 -33.28
CA PRO A 14 67.17 -20.61 -31.95
C PRO A 14 68.20 -21.00 -30.88
N THR A 15 67.80 -20.99 -29.61
CA THR A 15 68.54 -21.72 -28.57
C THR A 15 67.62 -22.26 -27.48
N SER A 16 67.66 -23.59 -27.31
CA SER A 16 67.06 -24.33 -26.21
C SER A 16 67.70 -23.95 -24.87
N LEU A 17 66.97 -24.09 -23.78
CA LEU A 17 67.54 -24.61 -22.53
C LEU A 17 66.46 -25.28 -21.69
N ARG A 18 66.65 -26.59 -21.50
CA ARG A 18 66.01 -27.43 -20.50
C ARG A 18 66.03 -26.74 -19.15
N ARG A 19 64.92 -26.80 -18.43
CA ARG A 19 64.93 -26.62 -16.98
C ARG A 19 64.15 -27.74 -16.31
N THR A 20 64.86 -28.38 -15.41
CA THR A 20 64.52 -29.50 -14.57
C THR A 20 63.39 -29.17 -13.60
N MET A 21 62.62 -30.20 -13.26
CA MET A 21 61.62 -30.16 -12.20
C MET A 21 62.27 -29.94 -10.84
N SER A 22 61.68 -29.06 -10.03
CA SER A 22 61.60 -29.27 -8.58
C SER A 22 60.20 -28.95 -8.12
N SER A 23 59.69 -29.86 -7.29
CA SER A 23 58.39 -29.85 -6.65
C SER A 23 58.39 -28.87 -5.47
N SER A 24 57.34 -28.05 -5.39
CA SER A 24 56.87 -27.51 -4.12
C SER A 24 55.36 -27.34 -4.14
N SER A 25 54.74 -27.95 -3.13
CA SER A 25 53.32 -27.94 -2.83
C SER A 25 52.86 -26.54 -2.45
N SER A 26 51.76 -26.08 -3.03
CA SER A 26 50.96 -25.00 -2.44
C SER A 26 49.48 -25.20 -2.77
N SER A 27 48.69 -25.20 -1.69
CA SER A 27 47.25 -25.39 -1.64
C SER A 27 46.50 -24.35 -2.47
N ARG A 28 45.63 -24.80 -3.39
CA ARG A 28 44.68 -23.93 -4.09
C ARG A 28 43.62 -23.41 -3.12
N ARG A 29 43.67 -22.12 -2.81
CA ARG A 29 42.54 -21.37 -2.24
C ARG A 29 41.56 -21.07 -3.38
N ALA A 30 40.46 -21.81 -3.46
CA ALA A 30 39.37 -21.48 -4.37
C ALA A 30 38.58 -20.29 -3.80
N ALA A 31 38.70 -19.13 -4.43
CA ALA A 31 37.83 -18.00 -4.17
C ALA A 31 36.42 -18.35 -4.69
N ARG A 32 35.52 -18.71 -3.76
CA ARG A 32 34.08 -18.80 -4.03
C ARG A 32 33.53 -17.37 -4.13
N GLY A 33 33.44 -16.86 -5.35
CA GLY A 33 32.63 -15.67 -5.63
C GLY A 33 31.18 -15.98 -5.32
N LYS A 34 30.62 -15.35 -4.28
CA LYS A 34 29.18 -15.33 -4.04
C LYS A 34 28.54 -14.53 -5.19
N HIS A 35 27.94 -15.22 -6.15
CA HIS A 35 26.98 -14.60 -7.05
C HIS A 35 25.77 -14.18 -6.19
N GLN A 36 25.73 -12.91 -5.81
CA GLN A 36 24.46 -12.27 -5.46
C GLN A 36 23.66 -12.16 -6.76
N ILE A 37 22.73 -13.09 -6.95
CA ILE A 37 21.65 -12.89 -7.92
C ILE A 37 20.88 -11.68 -7.40
N LYS A 38 20.88 -10.58 -8.17
CA LYS A 38 20.11 -9.37 -7.84
C LYS A 38 18.64 -9.77 -7.72
N ALA A 39 18.03 -9.52 -6.57
CA ALA A 39 16.62 -9.83 -6.30
C ALA A 39 15.67 -9.34 -7.42
N GLY A 40 16.01 -8.21 -8.07
CA GLY A 40 15.21 -7.65 -9.17
C GLY A 40 15.01 -8.59 -10.37
N ILE A 41 16.00 -9.41 -10.75
CA ILE A 41 15.87 -10.27 -11.95
C ILE A 41 14.82 -11.37 -11.74
N PHE A 42 14.71 -11.90 -10.51
CA PHE A 42 13.77 -12.97 -10.21
C PHE A 42 12.33 -12.44 -10.09
N GLU A 43 12.16 -11.25 -9.51
CA GLU A 43 10.88 -10.53 -9.42
C GLU A 43 10.36 -10.12 -10.80
N ASP A 44 11.23 -9.58 -11.67
CA ASP A 44 10.88 -9.18 -13.03
C ASP A 44 10.41 -10.38 -13.87
N VAL A 45 11.06 -11.54 -13.69
CA VAL A 45 10.69 -12.78 -14.37
C VAL A 45 9.38 -13.36 -13.82
N LEU A 46 9.16 -13.34 -12.50
CA LEU A 46 7.89 -13.81 -11.91
C LEU A 46 6.71 -12.92 -12.32
N ASP A 47 6.86 -11.59 -12.33
CA ASP A 47 5.81 -10.67 -12.76
C ASP A 47 5.46 -10.86 -14.24
N SER A 48 6.43 -11.28 -15.08
CA SER A 48 6.18 -11.61 -16.49
C SER A 48 5.39 -12.91 -16.70
N LEU A 49 5.38 -13.81 -15.70
CA LEU A 49 4.76 -15.14 -15.79
C LEU A 49 3.41 -15.24 -15.08
N LEU A 50 3.09 -14.33 -14.15
CA LEU A 50 1.84 -14.34 -13.39
C LEU A 50 0.70 -13.65 -14.16
N PRO A 51 -0.55 -14.16 -14.06
CA PRO A 51 -1.71 -13.41 -14.53
C PRO A 51 -1.76 -12.02 -13.87
N LYS A 52 -2.08 -10.98 -14.65
CA LYS A 52 -2.09 -9.58 -14.18
C LYS A 52 -2.81 -9.37 -12.83
N PRO A 53 -4.00 -9.93 -12.57
CA PRO A 53 -4.67 -9.77 -11.27
C PRO A 53 -3.83 -10.28 -10.08
N MET A 54 -3.09 -11.38 -10.27
CA MET A 54 -2.19 -11.91 -9.25
C MET A 54 -0.93 -11.06 -9.08
N SER A 55 -0.37 -10.50 -10.16
CA SER A 55 0.76 -9.55 -10.05
C SER A 55 0.35 -8.27 -9.33
N ASP A 56 -0.82 -7.71 -9.64
CA ASP A 56 -1.32 -6.49 -9.00
C ASP A 56 -1.64 -6.73 -7.52
N ALA A 57 -2.28 -7.86 -7.18
CA ALA A 57 -2.49 -8.28 -5.79
C ALA A 57 -1.15 -8.46 -5.03
N ARG A 58 -0.15 -9.08 -5.67
CA ARG A 58 1.19 -9.26 -5.08
C ARG A 58 1.85 -7.92 -4.80
N LYS A 59 1.82 -6.98 -5.75
CA LYS A 59 2.37 -5.62 -5.59
C LYS A 59 1.68 -4.86 -4.46
N GLN A 60 0.36 -4.99 -4.34
CA GLN A 60 -0.39 -4.41 -3.22
C GLN A 60 0.03 -5.03 -1.88
N MET A 61 0.12 -6.35 -1.79
CA MET A 61 0.62 -7.04 -0.60
C MET A 61 2.05 -6.63 -0.26
N GLU A 62 2.95 -6.58 -1.24
CA GLU A 62 4.34 -6.15 -1.05
C GLU A 62 4.43 -4.69 -0.60
N TYR A 63 3.57 -3.82 -1.13
CA TYR A 63 3.47 -2.44 -0.68
C TYR A 63 3.12 -2.37 0.81
N PHE A 64 2.06 -3.04 1.27
CA PHE A 64 1.57 -2.91 2.65
C PHE A 64 2.35 -3.76 3.67
N ASP A 65 2.77 -4.96 3.30
CA ASP A 65 3.39 -5.92 4.21
C ASP A 65 4.92 -6.01 4.04
N GLY A 66 5.49 -5.38 3.00
CA GLY A 66 6.91 -5.41 2.68
C GLY A 66 7.33 -6.61 1.81
N PRO A 67 8.64 -6.75 1.49
CA PRO A 67 9.15 -7.84 0.65
C PRO A 67 8.79 -9.22 1.20
N GLY A 68 8.12 -10.04 0.39
CA GLY A 68 7.60 -11.35 0.80
C GLY A 68 6.14 -11.34 1.30
N GLY A 69 5.49 -10.17 1.37
CA GLY A 69 4.08 -10.03 1.71
C GLY A 69 3.74 -10.67 3.07
N MET A 70 2.62 -11.39 3.14
CA MET A 70 2.25 -12.13 4.36
C MET A 70 3.30 -13.17 4.81
N LEU A 71 4.13 -13.71 3.90
CA LEU A 71 5.20 -14.65 4.28
C LEU A 71 6.34 -13.95 5.02
N ALA A 72 6.45 -12.60 4.93
CA ALA A 72 7.37 -11.84 5.74
C ALA A 72 7.09 -11.99 7.25
N LYS A 73 5.83 -12.28 7.65
CA LYS A 73 5.47 -12.60 9.05
C LYS A 73 6.17 -13.86 9.59
N ILE A 74 6.70 -14.73 8.72
CA ILE A 74 7.47 -15.93 9.11
C ILE A 74 8.92 -15.55 9.43
N ASN A 75 9.42 -14.42 8.92
CA ASN A 75 10.74 -13.89 9.23
C ASN A 75 10.63 -12.80 10.31
N PRO A 76 10.97 -13.08 11.58
CA PRO A 76 10.83 -12.12 12.68
C PRO A 76 11.69 -10.86 12.55
N LEU A 77 12.60 -10.79 11.56
CA LEU A 77 13.44 -9.62 11.27
C LEU A 77 12.88 -8.71 10.17
N ALA A 78 11.86 -9.14 9.41
CA ALA A 78 11.24 -8.32 8.37
C ALA A 78 10.18 -7.41 9.02
N LYS A 79 10.52 -6.15 9.27
CA LYS A 79 9.58 -5.17 9.84
C LYS A 79 8.63 -4.67 8.76
N LYS A 80 7.32 -4.76 9.01
CA LYS A 80 6.28 -4.17 8.15
C LYS A 80 6.56 -2.68 7.92
N PRO A 81 6.49 -2.16 6.69
CA PRO A 81 6.72 -0.75 6.46
C PRO A 81 5.53 0.08 6.97
N THR A 82 5.83 0.98 7.91
CA THR A 82 4.87 1.86 8.58
C THR A 82 5.09 3.32 8.19
N MET A 83 4.14 4.20 8.52
CA MET A 83 4.31 5.65 8.47
C MET A 83 4.39 6.24 9.89
N LYS A 84 4.91 7.46 10.04
CA LYS A 84 4.96 8.11 11.36
C LYS A 84 3.53 8.40 11.83
N ALA A 85 3.19 7.98 13.05
CA ALA A 85 1.92 8.32 13.67
C ALA A 85 1.78 9.85 13.84
N PRO A 86 0.61 10.44 13.54
CA PRO A 86 0.32 11.83 13.86
C PRO A 86 0.50 12.09 15.37
N GLU A 87 1.06 13.26 15.71
CA GLU A 87 1.16 13.69 17.10
C GLU A 87 -0.21 14.22 17.54
N VAL A 88 -0.85 13.51 18.46
CA VAL A 88 -2.18 13.86 18.98
C VAL A 88 -2.05 14.84 20.15
N MET A 89 -2.70 16.00 20.03
CA MET A 89 -2.80 17.01 21.09
C MET A 89 -4.23 17.07 21.62
N SER A 90 -4.44 16.70 22.88
CA SER A 90 -5.77 16.61 23.52
C SER A 90 -6.44 17.95 23.82
N THR A 91 -5.73 19.08 23.65
CA THR A 91 -6.23 20.42 23.98
C THR A 91 -6.90 21.13 22.80
N SER A 92 -6.86 20.56 21.60
CA SER A 92 -7.47 21.13 20.40
C SER A 92 -8.89 20.57 20.19
N SER A 93 -9.80 21.38 19.64
CA SER A 93 -11.13 20.90 19.22
C SER A 93 -11.08 19.99 17.99
N ALA A 94 -9.94 19.95 17.29
CA ALA A 94 -9.69 19.08 16.15
C ALA A 94 -8.23 18.60 16.11
N GLN A 95 -8.01 17.38 15.63
CA GLN A 95 -6.69 16.80 15.39
C GLN A 95 -6.58 16.35 13.94
N VAL A 96 -5.75 17.03 13.16
CA VAL A 96 -5.45 16.63 11.78
C VAL A 96 -4.73 15.28 11.79
N LEU A 97 -5.24 14.32 11.03
CA LEU A 97 -4.60 13.03 10.79
C LEU A 97 -3.88 13.03 9.45
N PHE A 98 -4.55 13.53 8.42
CA PHE A 98 -4.02 13.66 7.07
C PHE A 98 -4.47 14.98 6.46
N ASP A 99 -3.52 15.83 6.07
CA ASP A 99 -3.77 17.07 5.33
C ASP A 99 -3.16 16.96 3.95
N PHE A 100 -3.94 16.46 2.99
CA PHE A 100 -3.48 16.20 1.63
C PHE A 100 -3.11 17.49 0.90
N ALA A 101 -3.66 18.63 1.32
CA ALA A 101 -3.32 19.95 0.79
C ALA A 101 -1.91 20.45 1.15
N SER A 102 -1.26 19.82 2.12
CA SER A 102 0.12 20.14 2.54
C SER A 102 1.11 19.01 2.26
N MET A 103 0.61 17.87 1.77
CA MET A 103 1.39 16.66 1.56
C MET A 103 2.19 16.75 0.26
N SER A 104 3.41 16.22 0.26
CA SER A 104 4.19 16.07 -0.98
C SER A 104 3.77 14.81 -1.74
N GLN A 105 3.97 14.80 -3.06
CA GLN A 105 3.72 13.61 -3.90
C GLN A 105 4.48 12.38 -3.39
N GLN A 106 5.75 12.55 -3.03
CA GLN A 106 6.61 11.48 -2.52
C GLN A 106 6.08 10.93 -1.19
N THR A 107 5.63 11.81 -0.29
CA THR A 107 5.03 11.41 0.99
C THR A 107 3.77 10.58 0.73
N PHE A 108 2.87 11.07 -0.12
CA PHE A 108 1.64 10.36 -0.44
C PHE A 108 1.90 8.98 -1.02
N GLU A 109 2.77 8.84 -2.02
CA GLU A 109 3.12 7.55 -2.61
C GLU A 109 3.76 6.59 -1.59
N SER A 110 4.51 7.12 -0.63
CA SER A 110 5.12 6.33 0.43
C SER A 110 4.14 5.93 1.55
N GLU A 111 3.03 6.64 1.72
CA GLU A 111 2.10 6.48 2.85
C GLU A 111 0.71 5.95 2.46
N PHE A 112 0.30 6.07 1.20
CA PHE A 112 -1.00 5.64 0.71
C PHE A 112 -0.88 4.72 -0.51
N GLY A 113 -1.75 3.71 -0.55
CA GLY A 113 -1.83 2.79 -1.67
C GLY A 113 -3.27 2.40 -2.00
N ALA A 114 -3.50 2.04 -3.26
CA ALA A 114 -4.76 1.44 -3.69
C ALA A 114 -4.85 -0.03 -3.24
N LEU A 115 -6.05 -0.45 -2.83
CA LEU A 115 -6.40 -1.84 -2.53
C LEU A 115 -7.67 -2.20 -3.29
N ASN A 116 -7.54 -3.11 -4.25
CA ASN A 116 -8.60 -3.49 -5.19
C ASN A 116 -8.94 -4.99 -5.05
N ASP A 117 -10.11 -5.39 -5.54
CA ASP A 117 -10.65 -6.75 -5.38
C ASP A 117 -10.02 -7.86 -6.25
N ASN A 118 -8.76 -7.66 -6.68
CA ASN A 118 -8.07 -8.50 -7.66
C ASN A 118 -7.73 -9.93 -7.16
N VAL A 119 -7.70 -10.14 -5.85
CA VAL A 119 -7.27 -11.42 -5.23
C VAL A 119 -8.23 -12.57 -5.53
N MET A 120 -9.54 -12.31 -5.64
CA MET A 120 -10.57 -13.33 -5.84
C MET A 120 -11.16 -13.34 -7.27
N GLY A 121 -10.47 -12.74 -8.24
CA GLY A 121 -10.94 -12.62 -9.62
C GLY A 121 -11.84 -11.40 -9.88
N GLY A 122 -11.94 -10.50 -8.90
CA GLY A 122 -12.50 -9.16 -9.10
C GLY A 122 -11.73 -8.40 -10.19
N ARG A 123 -12.44 -7.48 -10.84
CA ARG A 123 -11.92 -6.67 -11.94
C ARG A 123 -12.02 -5.18 -11.64
N SER A 124 -12.21 -4.82 -10.37
CA SER A 124 -12.17 -3.42 -9.97
C SER A 124 -10.74 -2.91 -10.13
N ASP A 125 -10.58 -1.79 -10.81
CA ASP A 125 -9.29 -1.18 -11.07
C ASP A 125 -9.37 0.29 -10.68
N ALA A 126 -8.74 0.61 -9.55
CA ALA A 126 -8.66 1.96 -9.05
C ALA A 126 -7.25 2.33 -8.64
N THR A 127 -6.99 3.63 -8.69
CA THR A 127 -5.76 4.25 -8.27
C THR A 127 -6.03 5.25 -7.16
N ALA A 128 -5.02 5.40 -6.29
CA ALA A 128 -4.95 6.46 -5.30
C ALA A 128 -3.82 7.39 -5.74
N ILE A 129 -4.12 8.66 -5.95
CA ILE A 129 -3.14 9.68 -6.35
C ILE A 129 -3.31 10.94 -5.51
N LEU A 130 -2.25 11.73 -5.39
CA LEU A 130 -2.32 13.09 -4.90
C LEU A 130 -2.42 14.03 -6.10
N GLU A 131 -3.46 14.84 -6.17
CA GLU A 131 -3.68 15.75 -7.29
C GLU A 131 -3.19 17.16 -6.93
N ASN A 132 -2.19 17.64 -7.67
CA ASN A 132 -1.59 18.97 -7.54
C ASN A 132 -1.10 19.36 -6.13
N GLY A 133 -0.86 18.38 -5.25
CA GLY A 133 -0.54 18.62 -3.84
C GLY A 133 -1.69 19.27 -3.06
N LYS A 134 -2.94 19.08 -3.49
CA LYS A 134 -4.13 19.73 -2.91
C LYS A 134 -5.08 18.75 -2.22
N PHE A 135 -5.29 17.59 -2.83
CA PHE A 135 -6.22 16.59 -2.32
C PHE A 135 -5.84 15.21 -2.84
N ALA A 136 -6.15 14.18 -2.06
CA ALA A 136 -6.07 12.80 -2.50
C ALA A 136 -7.28 12.47 -3.38
N VAL A 137 -7.07 11.64 -4.40
CA VAL A 137 -8.12 11.16 -5.30
C VAL A 137 -8.08 9.65 -5.31
N LEU A 138 -9.21 9.04 -4.96
CA LEU A 138 -9.47 7.64 -5.25
C LEU A 138 -10.41 7.61 -6.45
N LYS A 139 -9.94 7.08 -7.58
CA LYS A 139 -10.74 6.97 -8.81
C LYS A 139 -10.44 5.70 -9.58
N GLY A 140 -11.41 5.23 -10.34
CA GLY A 140 -11.25 4.02 -11.12
C GLY A 140 -12.57 3.47 -11.63
N MET A 141 -12.62 2.16 -11.81
CA MET A 141 -13.81 1.40 -12.15
C MET A 141 -14.03 0.29 -11.13
N THR A 142 -15.27 0.11 -10.67
CA THR A 142 -15.67 -1.08 -9.91
C THR A 142 -16.63 -1.94 -10.73
N GLU A 143 -16.67 -3.24 -10.42
CA GLU A 143 -17.56 -4.22 -11.03
C GLU A 143 -18.49 -4.84 -9.97
N ASP A 144 -19.55 -5.55 -10.34
CA ASP A 144 -20.50 -6.11 -9.38
C ASP A 144 -20.64 -7.64 -9.41
N GLN A 145 -19.85 -8.33 -10.21
CA GLN A 145 -19.94 -9.78 -10.45
C GLN A 145 -19.07 -10.60 -9.49
N PHE A 146 -17.84 -10.18 -9.18
CA PHE A 146 -16.84 -10.99 -8.46
C PHE A 146 -16.31 -10.39 -7.16
N GLY A 147 -16.77 -9.20 -6.80
CA GLY A 147 -16.55 -8.60 -5.47
C GLY A 147 -17.16 -7.21 -5.40
N GLY A 148 -16.59 -6.30 -6.19
CA GLY A 148 -17.01 -4.93 -6.30
C GLY A 148 -16.53 -4.06 -5.15
N PHE A 149 -15.20 -3.96 -4.99
CA PHE A 149 -14.63 -2.90 -4.16
C PHE A 149 -13.32 -2.33 -4.70
N ALA A 150 -13.11 -1.06 -4.40
CA ALA A 150 -11.87 -0.34 -4.64
C ALA A 150 -11.64 0.66 -3.50
N SER A 151 -10.39 0.85 -3.11
CA SER A 151 -10.08 1.63 -1.91
C SER A 151 -8.70 2.26 -1.92
N MET A 152 -8.53 3.28 -1.09
CA MET A 152 -7.27 3.92 -0.75
C MET A 152 -7.01 3.70 0.74
N LYS A 153 -5.89 3.08 1.10
CA LYS A 153 -5.51 2.77 2.48
C LYS A 153 -4.18 3.44 2.84
N SER A 154 -4.09 4.01 4.04
CA SER A 154 -2.82 4.46 4.61
C SER A 154 -1.96 3.26 5.02
N ARG A 155 -0.63 3.43 5.05
CA ARG A 155 0.22 2.55 5.82
C ARG A 155 -0.24 2.52 7.27
N ASP A 156 0.07 1.42 7.94
CA ASP A 156 -0.11 1.37 9.38
C ASP A 156 0.86 2.38 10.02
N PHE A 157 0.38 3.06 11.05
CA PHE A 157 1.20 3.93 11.88
C PHE A 157 2.27 3.13 12.60
N ASP A 158 3.42 3.74 12.87
CA ASP A 158 4.51 3.14 13.63
C ASP A 158 4.16 2.90 15.11
N LYS A 159 3.10 3.54 15.59
CA LYS A 159 2.43 3.31 16.88
C LYS A 159 0.94 3.66 16.77
N ALA A 160 0.12 3.04 17.61
CA ALA A 160 -1.28 3.42 17.70
C ALA A 160 -1.42 4.85 18.25
N ILE A 161 -2.34 5.62 17.66
CA ILE A 161 -2.77 6.91 18.20
C ILE A 161 -4.04 6.73 19.03
N ASN A 162 -4.17 7.57 20.07
CA ASN A 162 -5.33 7.60 20.94
C ASN A 162 -6.14 8.87 20.65
N LEU A 163 -7.34 8.69 20.11
CA LEU A 163 -8.30 9.73 19.77
C LEU A 163 -9.54 9.69 20.67
N LYS A 164 -9.47 9.03 21.84
CA LYS A 164 -10.62 8.86 22.75
C LYS A 164 -11.23 10.17 23.26
N GLU A 165 -10.45 11.25 23.25
CA GLU A 165 -10.92 12.58 23.64
C GLU A 165 -11.77 13.29 22.57
N PHE A 166 -11.85 12.69 21.38
CA PHE A 166 -12.62 13.14 20.21
C PHE A 166 -13.85 12.26 20.02
N ASP A 167 -14.87 12.80 19.34
CA ASP A 167 -16.14 12.09 19.12
C ASP A 167 -16.16 11.27 17.83
N GLY A 168 -15.26 11.57 16.90
CA GLY A 168 -15.19 10.87 15.61
C GLY A 168 -14.14 11.42 14.66
N ILE A 169 -14.23 10.99 13.39
CA ILE A 169 -13.42 11.46 12.27
C ILE A 169 -14.28 12.27 11.31
N SER A 170 -13.81 13.44 10.92
CA SER A 170 -14.34 14.25 9.83
C SER A 170 -13.56 13.97 8.55
N VAL A 171 -14.27 13.71 7.46
CA VAL A 171 -13.69 13.56 6.12
C VAL A 171 -14.14 14.72 5.26
N ARG A 172 -13.20 15.59 4.90
CA ARG A 172 -13.44 16.74 4.03
C ARG A 172 -13.31 16.32 2.58
N CYS A 173 -14.43 16.11 1.90
CA CYS A 173 -14.46 15.46 0.59
C CYS A 173 -15.55 16.00 -0.35
N LYS A 174 -15.48 15.58 -1.62
CA LYS A 174 -16.51 15.70 -2.65
C LYS A 174 -16.25 14.61 -3.71
N GLY A 175 -17.25 14.27 -4.53
CA GLY A 175 -17.09 13.22 -5.53
C GLY A 175 -18.41 12.81 -6.19
N ASP A 176 -18.50 11.58 -6.64
CA ASP A 176 -19.60 11.10 -7.49
C ASP A 176 -20.98 10.94 -6.80
N GLY A 177 -21.08 11.20 -5.49
CA GLY A 177 -22.32 11.05 -4.75
C GLY A 177 -22.69 9.62 -4.38
N GLN A 178 -21.77 8.66 -4.54
CA GLN A 178 -21.95 7.28 -4.07
C GLN A 178 -21.76 7.18 -2.56
N ARG A 179 -22.20 6.06 -2.00
CA ARG A 179 -21.95 5.74 -0.59
C ARG A 179 -20.61 5.02 -0.45
N TYR A 180 -19.69 5.66 0.26
CA TYR A 180 -18.39 5.11 0.63
C TYR A 180 -18.42 4.59 2.05
N LYS A 181 -17.32 4.00 2.49
CA LYS A 181 -17.05 3.75 3.89
C LYS A 181 -15.66 4.22 4.30
N LEU A 182 -15.56 4.72 5.53
CA LEU A 182 -14.32 4.88 6.24
C LEU A 182 -14.09 3.62 7.10
N ILE A 183 -12.87 3.12 7.07
CA ILE A 183 -12.44 1.93 7.81
C ILE A 183 -11.29 2.33 8.72
N LEU A 184 -11.43 2.05 10.01
CA LEU A 184 -10.38 2.23 11.02
C LEU A 184 -9.86 0.88 11.48
N TYR A 185 -8.53 0.76 11.55
CA TYR A 185 -7.86 -0.41 12.07
C TYR A 185 -7.31 -0.10 13.47
N ASP A 186 -7.45 -1.02 14.42
CA ASP A 186 -6.86 -0.90 15.77
C ASP A 186 -5.68 -1.87 15.98
N THR A 187 -5.31 -2.63 14.96
CA THR A 187 -4.12 -3.51 14.94
C THR A 187 -3.41 -3.42 13.59
N ASP A 188 -2.20 -3.93 13.51
CA ASP A 188 -1.43 -4.12 12.27
C ASP A 188 -1.73 -5.46 11.57
N ASP A 189 -2.65 -6.25 12.13
CA ASP A 189 -3.11 -7.51 11.56
C ASP A 189 -4.33 -7.32 10.67
N SER A 190 -4.11 -7.36 9.36
CA SER A 190 -5.14 -7.22 8.33
C SER A 190 -6.28 -8.27 8.41
N PHE A 191 -6.11 -9.36 9.15
CA PHE A 191 -7.14 -10.40 9.37
C PHE A 191 -8.00 -10.16 10.61
N ASN A 192 -7.63 -9.20 11.45
CA ASN A 192 -8.40 -8.84 12.63
C ASN A 192 -9.66 -8.07 12.25
N VAL A 193 -10.47 -7.75 13.25
CA VAL A 193 -11.60 -6.82 13.13
C VAL A 193 -11.08 -5.45 12.69
N ALA A 194 -11.79 -4.86 11.73
CA ALA A 194 -11.70 -3.45 11.39
C ALA A 194 -13.06 -2.79 11.65
N PHE A 195 -13.06 -1.49 11.90
CA PHE A 195 -14.25 -0.72 12.24
C PHE A 195 -14.72 0.05 11.02
N HIS A 196 -15.94 -0.20 10.57
CA HIS A 196 -16.49 0.38 9.35
C HIS A 196 -17.58 1.39 9.68
N GLN A 197 -17.60 2.53 9.00
CA GLN A 197 -18.75 3.43 8.97
C GLN A 197 -19.00 3.92 7.53
N THR A 198 -20.22 3.78 7.05
CA THR A 198 -20.61 4.25 5.70
C THR A 198 -21.05 5.71 5.72
N PHE A 199 -20.87 6.40 4.59
CA PHE A 199 -21.33 7.77 4.39
C PHE A 199 -21.61 8.08 2.93
N GLU A 200 -22.51 9.03 2.68
CA GLU A 200 -22.77 9.54 1.33
C GLU A 200 -21.71 10.57 0.96
N CYS A 201 -21.03 10.36 -0.17
CA CYS A 201 -20.09 11.34 -0.69
C CYS A 201 -20.86 12.61 -1.12
N PRO A 202 -20.40 13.82 -0.76
CA PRO A 202 -20.96 15.05 -1.31
C PRO A 202 -20.79 15.11 -2.84
N LYS A 203 -21.86 15.41 -3.59
CA LYS A 203 -21.83 15.38 -5.07
C LYS A 203 -20.89 16.44 -5.67
N GLY A 204 -20.15 16.04 -6.70
CA GLY A 204 -19.21 16.84 -7.47
C GLY A 204 -19.93 17.90 -8.29
N GLY A 205 -19.37 19.12 -8.27
CA GLY A 205 -20.01 20.32 -8.82
C GLY A 205 -20.04 21.50 -7.84
N GLY A 206 -19.60 21.29 -6.59
CA GLY A 206 -19.56 22.29 -5.52
C GLY A 206 -18.22 22.41 -4.79
N LYS A 207 -18.28 22.81 -3.51
CA LYS A 207 -17.14 22.96 -2.59
C LYS A 207 -16.89 21.64 -1.84
N PHE A 208 -15.70 21.48 -1.27
CA PHE A 208 -15.45 20.41 -0.29
C PHE A 208 -16.36 20.59 0.93
N GLU A 209 -16.96 19.49 1.39
CA GLU A 209 -17.84 19.43 2.55
C GLU A 209 -17.30 18.45 3.59
N ASP A 210 -17.58 18.72 4.86
CA ASP A 210 -17.14 17.91 5.99
C ASP A 210 -18.20 16.87 6.33
N VAL A 211 -17.84 15.59 6.22
CA VAL A 211 -18.68 14.47 6.64
C VAL A 211 -18.19 13.94 7.99
N LYS A 212 -18.98 14.15 9.04
CA LYS A 212 -18.66 13.69 10.40
C LYS A 212 -19.08 12.24 10.64
N LEU A 213 -18.13 11.43 11.09
CA LEU A 213 -18.29 10.00 11.36
C LEU A 213 -17.93 9.71 12.82
N TYR A 214 -18.95 9.56 13.68
CA TYR A 214 -18.77 9.35 15.11
C TYR A 214 -18.28 7.95 15.43
N PHE A 215 -17.31 7.81 16.34
CA PHE A 215 -16.74 6.51 16.72
C PHE A 215 -17.79 5.48 17.16
N LYS A 216 -18.80 5.93 17.90
CA LYS A 216 -19.93 5.10 18.36
C LYS A 216 -20.75 4.45 17.23
N ASP A 217 -20.72 5.01 16.02
CA ASP A 217 -21.50 4.53 14.87
C ASP A 217 -20.70 3.56 13.98
N PHE A 218 -19.41 3.36 14.28
CA PHE A 218 -18.59 2.37 13.59
C PHE A 218 -18.97 0.96 14.04
N LYS A 219 -19.05 0.05 13.06
CA LYS A 219 -19.39 -1.36 13.27
C LYS A 219 -18.17 -2.26 13.12
N PRO A 220 -17.96 -3.23 14.02
CA PRO A 220 -16.87 -4.20 13.90
C PRO A 220 -17.14 -5.18 12.75
N VAL A 221 -16.21 -5.27 11.80
CA VAL A 221 -16.28 -6.16 10.64
C VAL A 221 -15.00 -6.96 10.56
N GLN A 222 -15.12 -8.28 10.45
CA GLN A 222 -13.99 -9.18 10.25
C GLN A 222 -14.16 -9.90 8.93
N ARG A 223 -13.19 -9.71 8.01
CA ARG A 223 -13.14 -10.43 6.72
C ARG A 223 -14.45 -10.39 5.93
N GLY A 224 -15.08 -9.21 5.85
CA GLY A 224 -16.34 -9.03 5.11
C GLY A 224 -17.58 -9.58 5.81
N ARG A 225 -17.51 -9.84 7.12
CA ARG A 225 -18.63 -10.27 7.96
C ARG A 225 -18.79 -9.31 9.14
N LEU A 226 -20.01 -8.86 9.38
CA LEU A 226 -20.33 -8.12 10.61
C LEU A 226 -20.11 -9.02 11.83
N VAL A 227 -19.36 -8.53 12.81
CA VAL A 227 -19.14 -9.22 14.09
C VAL A 227 -20.36 -8.99 14.97
N LYS A 228 -20.93 -10.07 15.51
CA LYS A 228 -22.15 -10.01 16.33
C LYS A 228 -21.82 -9.85 17.80
N GLU A 229 -22.70 -9.22 18.57
CA GLU A 229 -22.50 -8.95 20.02
C GLU A 229 -22.15 -10.18 20.87
N ASN A 230 -22.57 -11.37 20.45
CA ASN A 230 -22.32 -12.62 21.15
C ASN A 230 -21.00 -13.34 20.75
N GLU A 231 -20.20 -12.74 19.88
CA GLU A 231 -18.94 -13.31 19.38
C GLU A 231 -17.73 -12.76 20.16
N SER A 232 -16.68 -13.57 20.29
CA SER A 232 -15.47 -13.23 21.06
C SER A 232 -14.72 -12.00 20.53
N GLU A 233 -14.86 -11.71 19.24
CA GLU A 233 -14.18 -10.61 18.57
C GLU A 233 -14.92 -9.28 18.70
N TYR A 234 -16.17 -9.30 19.22
CA TYR A 234 -17.02 -8.12 19.30
C TYR A 234 -16.44 -7.09 20.26
N ARG A 235 -16.32 -5.86 19.75
CA ARG A 235 -15.95 -4.66 20.50
C ARG A 235 -16.41 -3.43 19.73
N LEU A 236 -16.56 -2.31 20.43
CA LEU A 236 -16.91 -1.02 19.84
C LEU A 236 -15.65 -0.23 19.46
N CYS A 237 -15.78 0.66 18.48
CA CYS A 237 -14.76 1.66 18.20
C CYS A 237 -14.94 2.82 19.19
N ASP A 238 -13.95 3.11 20.02
CA ASP A 238 -13.96 4.23 20.97
C ASP A 238 -12.84 5.25 20.70
N GLY A 239 -12.20 5.16 19.52
CA GLY A 239 -11.07 6.01 19.14
C GLY A 239 -9.78 5.77 19.93
N SER A 240 -9.76 4.93 20.96
CA SER A 240 -8.61 4.77 21.85
C SER A 240 -7.36 4.18 21.19
N LYS A 241 -7.56 3.45 20.07
CA LYS A 241 -6.52 2.80 19.32
C LYS A 241 -6.80 2.87 17.82
N VAL A 242 -6.11 3.75 17.13
CA VAL A 242 -6.14 3.84 15.66
C VAL A 242 -4.73 3.59 15.11
N MET A 243 -4.63 2.65 14.19
CA MET A 243 -3.40 2.18 13.54
C MET A 243 -3.38 2.50 12.05
N ALA A 244 -4.51 2.50 11.35
CA ALA A 244 -4.57 2.83 9.94
C ALA A 244 -5.97 3.32 9.56
N VAL A 245 -6.06 4.03 8.44
CA VAL A 245 -7.32 4.54 7.89
C VAL A 245 -7.44 4.11 6.42
N GLN A 246 -8.63 3.72 6.02
CA GLN A 246 -8.94 3.35 4.64
C GLN A 246 -10.28 3.91 4.21
N LEU A 247 -10.31 4.44 2.98
CA LEU A 247 -11.51 4.90 2.29
C LEU A 247 -11.85 3.90 1.19
N MET A 248 -13.08 3.43 1.14
CA MET A 248 -13.50 2.36 0.21
C MET A 248 -14.85 2.63 -0.41
N LEU A 249 -14.95 2.44 -1.73
CA LEU A 249 -16.21 2.16 -2.41
C LEU A 249 -16.41 0.64 -2.45
N SER A 250 -17.60 0.17 -2.08
CA SER A 250 -17.91 -1.25 -2.10
C SER A 250 -19.39 -1.51 -2.34
N LYS A 251 -19.68 -2.62 -3.02
CA LYS A 251 -21.01 -3.21 -3.19
C LYS A 251 -21.72 -3.52 -1.87
N PHE A 252 -20.97 -3.71 -0.79
CA PHE A 252 -21.50 -4.03 0.54
C PHE A 252 -21.24 -2.89 1.52
N SER A 253 -22.10 -2.72 2.51
CA SER A 253 -21.96 -1.74 3.60
C SER A 253 -21.20 -2.38 4.76
N TYR A 254 -21.87 -3.23 5.56
CA TYR A 254 -21.32 -3.90 6.73
C TYR A 254 -21.32 -5.42 6.58
N GLY A 255 -20.47 -5.92 5.69
CA GLY A 255 -20.35 -7.33 5.36
C GLY A 255 -21.28 -7.78 4.23
N MET A 256 -21.10 -9.02 3.76
CA MET A 256 -21.67 -9.50 2.49
C MET A 256 -23.21 -9.59 2.46
N ASP A 257 -23.87 -9.62 3.61
CA ASP A 257 -25.34 -9.67 3.70
C ASP A 257 -25.99 -8.28 3.61
N ASP A 258 -25.20 -7.21 3.75
CA ASP A 258 -25.69 -5.83 3.79
C ASP A 258 -25.26 -5.09 2.53
N LYS A 259 -26.16 -5.02 1.54
CA LYS A 259 -25.88 -4.34 0.27
C LYS A 259 -25.81 -2.83 0.44
N ASN A 260 -24.84 -2.22 -0.22
CA ASN A 260 -24.78 -0.78 -0.36
C ASN A 260 -25.81 -0.32 -1.41
N THR A 261 -26.90 0.29 -0.96
CA THR A 261 -28.03 0.67 -1.83
C THR A 261 -27.73 1.85 -2.75
N ASN A 262 -26.67 2.62 -2.50
CA ASN A 262 -26.22 3.71 -3.38
C ASN A 262 -24.89 3.37 -4.10
N TYR A 263 -24.53 2.09 -4.13
CA TYR A 263 -23.43 1.60 -4.95
C TYR A 263 -23.84 1.53 -6.42
N LYS A 264 -23.00 2.06 -7.31
CA LYS A 264 -23.15 2.02 -8.75
C LYS A 264 -21.86 1.47 -9.36
N PRO A 265 -21.89 0.27 -9.97
CA PRO A 265 -20.72 -0.24 -10.67
C PRO A 265 -20.38 0.67 -11.87
N GLY A 266 -19.12 0.63 -12.29
CA GLY A 266 -18.57 1.51 -13.32
C GLY A 266 -17.59 2.53 -12.76
N THR A 267 -17.43 3.63 -13.49
CA THR A 267 -16.49 4.71 -13.15
C THR A 267 -16.93 5.43 -11.89
N PHE A 268 -15.96 5.72 -11.03
CA PHE A 268 -16.19 6.39 -9.76
C PHE A 268 -15.00 7.28 -9.41
N ASP A 269 -15.25 8.31 -8.62
CA ASP A 269 -14.21 9.18 -8.08
C ASP A 269 -14.67 9.89 -6.79
N ILE A 270 -13.71 10.03 -5.88
CA ILE A 270 -13.82 10.87 -4.69
C ILE A 270 -12.51 11.61 -4.46
N GLU A 271 -12.63 12.90 -4.20
CA GLU A 271 -11.55 13.80 -3.80
C GLU A 271 -11.63 14.03 -2.28
N VAL A 272 -10.50 13.91 -1.59
CA VAL A 272 -10.37 14.14 -0.15
C VAL A 272 -9.29 15.17 0.12
N GLU A 273 -9.68 16.30 0.69
CA GLU A 273 -8.75 17.39 1.06
C GLU A 273 -8.09 17.10 2.41
N ARG A 274 -8.86 16.59 3.38
CA ARG A 274 -8.40 16.40 4.76
C ARG A 274 -9.18 15.31 5.49
N MET A 275 -8.51 14.64 6.42
CA MET A 275 -9.13 13.83 7.47
C MET A 275 -8.63 14.29 8.84
N GLU A 276 -9.55 14.53 9.77
CA GLU A 276 -9.25 15.02 11.11
C GLU A 276 -10.17 14.38 12.15
N ALA A 277 -9.68 14.17 13.37
CA ALA A 277 -10.54 13.87 14.50
C ALA A 277 -11.20 15.16 14.98
N PHE A 278 -12.49 15.11 15.33
CA PHE A 278 -13.25 16.29 15.78
C PHE A 278 -13.87 16.05 17.16
N LYS A 279 -14.09 17.14 17.89
CA LYS A 279 -14.81 17.16 19.17
C LYS A 279 -15.99 18.12 19.07
N ASP A 280 -17.19 17.64 19.36
CA ASP A 280 -18.46 18.39 19.29
C ASP A 280 -19.01 18.78 20.67
#